data_AF-X0NYG8-F1
#
_entry.id   AF-X0NYG8-F1
#
_cell.length_a   1.000
_cell.length_b   1.000
_cell.length_c   1.000
_cell.angle_alpha   90.00
_cell.angle_beta   90.00
_cell.angle_gamma   90.00
#
_symmetry.space_group_name_H-M   'P 1'
#
loop_
_entity.id
_entity.type
_entity.pdbx_description
1 polymer ?
#
loop_
_entity_poly.entity_id
_entity_poly.type
_entity_poly.pdbx_seq_one_letter_code
_entity_poly.pdbx_strand_id
1 'polypeptide(L)' 'MDIVVALTNGKFGIVEDCHSTDDLEGSCIDCWVENEAGFTYEKAVVAYCV' A
#
# COMPACT_ATOMS: atom_id res chain seq x y z
N MET A 1 -1.14 13.24 -2.73
CA MET A 1 -0.08 12.74 -3.65
C MET A 1 -0.22 11.24 -3.71
N ASP A 2 0.12 10.63 -4.83
CA ASP A 2 0.01 9.17 -4.94
C ASP A 2 1.36 8.56 -4.62
N ILE A 3 1.35 7.54 -3.78
CA ILE A 3 2.57 6.86 -3.31
C ILE A 3 2.47 5.37 -3.55
N VAL A 4 3.62 4.77 -3.82
CA VAL A 4 3.76 3.31 -3.94
C VAL A 4 4.38 2.80 -2.65
N VAL A 5 3.75 1.79 -2.05
CA VAL A 5 4.19 1.17 -0.80
C VAL A 5 4.46 -0.32 -0.99
N ALA A 6 5.48 -0.85 -0.34
CA ALA A 6 5.70 -2.29 -0.26
C ALA A 6 4.76 -2.89 0.80
N LEU A 7 4.15 -4.03 0.51
CA LEU A 7 3.21 -4.70 1.40
C LEU A 7 3.81 -5.99 1.97
N THR A 8 3.37 -6.40 3.16
CA THR A 8 3.86 -7.63 3.83
C THR A 8 3.52 -8.92 3.08
N ASN A 9 2.58 -8.87 2.14
CA ASN A 9 2.21 -9.98 1.26
C ASN A 9 3.14 -10.12 0.02
N GLY A 10 4.21 -9.33 -0.05
CA GLY A 10 5.18 -9.36 -1.15
C GLY A 10 4.74 -8.62 -2.42
N LYS A 11 3.64 -7.87 -2.37
CA LYS A 11 3.15 -7.02 -3.46
C LYS A 11 3.44 -5.54 -3.19
N PHE A 12 3.17 -4.71 -4.21
CA PHE A 12 3.12 -3.25 -4.06
C PHE A 12 1.67 -2.77 -4.05
N GLY A 13 1.40 -1.78 -3.20
CA GLY A 13 0.14 -1.05 -3.14
C GLY A 13 0.30 0.39 -3.61
N ILE A 14 -0.75 0.97 -4.19
CA ILE A 14 -0.83 2.39 -4.53
C ILE A 14 -1.82 3.05 -3.56
N VAL A 15 -1.34 4.05 -2.82
CA VAL A 15 -2.17 4.88 -1.95
C VAL A 15 -2.42 6.19 -2.66
N GLU A 16 -3.66 6.43 -3.04
CA GLU A 16 -4.09 7.68 -3.67
C GLU A 16 -4.38 8.75 -2.61
N ASP A 17 -4.24 10.03 -2.98
CA ASP A 17 -4.56 11.17 -2.11
C ASP A 17 -3.88 11.15 -0.73
N CYS A 18 -2.71 10.53 -0.64
CA CYS A 18 -1.95 10.47 0.60
C CYS A 18 -1.50 11.88 1.00
N HIS A 19 -1.75 12.25 2.26
CA HIS A 19 -1.42 13.56 2.82
C HIS A 19 -0.06 13.60 3.52
N SER A 20 0.40 12.48 4.09
CA SER A 20 1.71 12.33 4.72
C SER A 20 2.16 10.86 4.66
N THR A 21 3.46 10.65 4.57
CA THR A 21 4.11 9.33 4.65
C THR A 21 4.58 8.98 6.05
N ASP A 22 4.53 9.94 6.99
CA ASP A 22 4.92 9.75 8.37
C ASP A 22 3.96 8.71 8.99
N ASP A 23 4.47 7.52 9.34
CA ASP A 23 3.75 6.40 9.99
C ASP A 23 2.98 5.40 9.11
N LEU A 24 3.31 5.28 7.82
CA LEU A 24 2.73 4.21 6.99
C LEU A 24 3.28 2.82 7.32
N GLU A 25 4.55 2.70 7.70
CA GLU A 25 5.20 1.39 7.91
C GLU A 25 4.56 0.58 9.04
N GLY A 26 4.18 -0.66 8.74
CA GLY A 26 3.45 -1.53 9.67
C GLY A 26 1.97 -1.19 9.86
N SER A 27 1.49 -0.08 9.29
CA SER A 27 0.09 0.30 9.34
C SER A 27 -0.73 -0.51 8.34
N CYS A 28 -1.97 -0.84 8.74
CA CYS A 28 -2.97 -1.43 7.86
C CYS A 28 -3.72 -0.30 7.14
N ILE A 29 -3.58 -0.24 5.82
CA ILE A 29 -4.09 0.86 4.99
C ILE A 29 -5.01 0.32 3.89
N ASP A 30 -5.91 1.17 3.41
CA ASP A 30 -6.67 0.92 2.18
C ASP A 30 -5.83 1.37 0.97
N CYS A 31 -5.61 0.48 0.00
CA CYS A 31 -4.80 0.76 -1.19
C CYS A 31 -5.21 -0.07 -2.41
N TRP A 32 -4.78 0.35 -3.61
CA TRP A 32 -4.92 -0.43 -4.83
C TRP A 32 -3.77 -1.43 -4.96
N VAL A 33 -4.11 -2.70 -5.17
CA VAL A 33 -3.13 -3.78 -5.33
C VAL A 33 -3.35 -4.48 -6.66
N GLU A 34 -2.27 -4.71 -7.40
CA GLU A 34 -2.32 -5.42 -8.67
C GLU A 34 -2.56 -6.94 -8.45
N ASN A 35 -3.39 -7.51 -9.31
CA ASN A 35 -3.72 -8.92 -9.36
C ASN A 35 -3.92 -9.37 -10.83
N GLU A 36 -4.24 -10.65 -11.03
CA GLU A 36 -4.41 -11.24 -12.37
C GLU A 36 -5.54 -10.61 -13.20
N ALA A 37 -6.49 -9.93 -12.56
CA ALA A 37 -7.63 -9.26 -13.20
C ALA A 37 -7.44 -7.74 -13.35
N GLY A 38 -6.31 -7.17 -12.92
CA GLY A 38 -6.03 -5.74 -12.93
C GLY A 38 -5.73 -5.21 -11.52
N PHE A 39 -6.46 -4.18 -11.08
CA PHE A 39 -6.29 -3.60 -9.74
C PHE A 39 -7.52 -3.85 -8.88
N THR A 40 -7.29 -4.23 -7.62
CA THR A 40 -8.34 -4.32 -6.59
C THR A 40 -8.05 -3.39 -5.44
N TYR A 41 -9.11 -2.77 -4.93
CA TYR A 41 -9.04 -1.95 -3.74
C TYR A 41 -9.19 -2.85 -2.51
N GLU A 42 -8.15 -2.93 -1.69
CA GLU A 42 -8.14 -3.80 -0.52
C GLU A 42 -7.34 -3.22 0.65
N LYS A 43 -7.52 -3.80 1.83
CA LYS A 43 -6.72 -3.49 3.01
C LYS A 43 -5.46 -4.33 3.06
N ALA A 44 -4.31 -3.68 3.21
CA ALA A 44 -3.03 -4.35 3.31
C ALA A 44 -2.12 -3.69 4.34
N VAL A 45 -1.17 -4.46 4.86
CA VAL A 45 -0.18 -3.98 5.83
C VAL A 45 1.08 -3.57 5.08
N VAL A 46 1.53 -2.33 5.29
CA VAL A 46 2.77 -1.82 4.72
C VAL A 46 3.96 -2.50 5.39
N ALA A 47 4.91 -2.97 4.60
CA ALA A 47 6.13 -3.59 5.10
C ALA A 47 7.04 -2.55 5.77
N TYR A 48 7.79 -2.98 6.78
CA TYR A 48 8.86 -2.18 7.38
C TYR A 48 10.07 -2.16 6.46
N CYS A 49 10.67 -0.98 6.25
CA CYS A 49 12.01 -0.89 5.67
C CYS A 49 13.03 -1.11 6.80
N VAL A 50 13.56 -2.32 6.92
CA VAL A 50 14.70 -2.64 7.81
C VAL A 50 16.03 -2.25 7.20
#